data_AF-A0A1J8Q4N1-F1
#
_entry.id   AF-A0A1J8Q4N1-F1
#
_cell.length_a   1.000
_cell.length_b   1.000
_cell.length_c   1.000
_cell.angle_alpha   90.00
_cell.angle_beta   90.00
_cell.angle_gamma   90.00
#
_symmetry.space_group_name_H-M   'P 1'
#
loop_
_entity.id
_entity.type
_entity.pdbx_description
1 polymer ?
#
loop_
_entity_poly.entity_id
_entity_poly.type
_entity_poly.pdbx_seq_one_letter_code
_entity_poly.pdbx_strand_id
1 'polypeptide(L)' 'MPSAQQGSTHLRGRPMARAFSLEDLVGDPWDGHTDIYAIAVNPVGTLVASASDDKHVRLWRLWDRRTIAIFKHFDPSG' A
#
# COMPACT_ATOMS: atom_id res chain seq x y z
N MET A 1 21.47 60.87 16.88
CA MET A 1 21.67 60.17 18.16
C MET A 1 21.26 58.71 17.98
N PRO A 2 22.06 57.73 18.42
CA PRO A 2 21.93 56.32 18.02
C PRO A 2 21.17 55.45 19.03
N SER A 3 20.76 54.25 18.59
CA SER A 3 21.00 53.00 19.32
C SER A 3 20.77 51.79 18.39
N ALA A 4 21.80 50.96 18.21
CA ALA A 4 21.63 49.55 17.81
C ALA A 4 21.14 48.76 19.05
N GLN A 5 20.52 47.58 18.98
CA GLN A 5 21.07 46.24 18.73
C GLN A 5 19.84 45.29 18.85
N GLN A 6 19.71 44.06 18.32
CA GLN A 6 20.62 43.08 17.69
C GLN A 6 19.94 42.50 16.43
N GLY A 7 20.62 41.59 15.71
CA GLY A 7 20.00 40.71 14.71
C GLY A 7 19.71 39.31 15.29
N SER A 8 18.75 38.60 14.69
CA SER A 8 18.52 37.16 14.94
C SER A 8 18.40 36.41 13.63
N THR A 9 19.54 35.98 13.09
CA THR A 9 19.62 34.96 12.05
C THR A 9 19.01 33.66 12.55
N HIS A 10 17.78 33.36 12.14
CA HIS A 10 17.25 32.00 12.27
C HIS A 10 17.31 31.31 10.91
N LEU A 11 18.49 30.74 10.61
CA LEU A 11 18.68 29.73 9.57
C LEU A 11 17.86 28.49 9.96
N ARG A 12 16.54 28.54 9.76
CA ARG A 12 15.68 27.39 9.98
C ARG A 12 15.92 26.43 8.82
N GLY A 13 16.82 25.46 9.07
CA GLY A 13 17.30 24.53 8.07
C GLY A 13 16.17 23.81 7.34
N ARG A 14 16.42 23.45 6.08
CA ARG A 14 15.53 22.59 5.30
C ARG A 14 15.22 21.32 6.10
N PRO A 15 13.96 20.84 6.16
CA PRO A 15 13.67 19.55 6.80
C PRO A 15 14.44 18.45 6.06
N MET A 16 15.45 17.88 6.72
CA MET A 16 16.33 16.86 6.13
C MET A 16 15.73 15.45 6.10
N ALA A 17 14.60 15.24 6.78
CA ALA A 17 13.77 14.07 6.61
C ALA A 17 12.39 14.53 6.16
N ARG A 18 11.96 14.06 4.98
CA ARG A 18 10.53 14.12 4.61
C ARG A 18 9.87 12.99 5.39
N ALA A 19 9.05 13.34 6.39
CA ALA A 19 8.17 12.36 7.01
C ALA A 19 7.18 11.92 5.92
N PHE A 20 7.34 10.69 5.45
CA PHE A 20 6.33 10.01 4.64
C PHE A 20 5.36 9.40 5.64
N SER A 21 4.06 9.63 5.47
CA SER A 21 3.10 8.82 6.18
C SER A 21 3.09 7.42 5.56
N LEU A 22 2.73 6.41 6.36
CA LEU A 22 2.56 5.05 5.81
C LEU A 22 1.40 5.00 4.80
N GLU A 23 0.41 5.90 4.92
CA GLU A 23 -0.67 6.04 3.95
C GLU A 23 -0.19 6.63 2.60
N ASP A 24 0.95 7.32 2.55
CA ASP A 24 1.59 7.75 1.28
C ASP A 24 2.28 6.58 0.55
N LEU A 25 2.54 5.47 1.25
CA LEU A 25 3.32 4.32 0.76
C LEU A 25 2.43 3.10 0.43
N VAL A 26 1.17 3.12 0.84
CA VAL A 26 0.18 2.06 0.59
C VAL A 26 -0.81 2.55 -0.45
N GLY A 27 -0.95 1.82 -1.55
CA GLY A 27 -1.98 2.11 -2.56
C GLY A 27 -3.38 1.72 -2.08
N ASP A 28 -4.40 2.27 -2.73
CA ASP A 28 -5.81 1.95 -2.49
C ASP A 28 -6.05 0.42 -2.44
N PRO A 29 -6.90 -0.07 -1.53
CA PRO A 29 -7.29 -1.48 -1.44
C PRO A 29 -7.78 -2.06 -2.77
N TRP A 30 -7.65 -3.38 -2.92
CA TRP A 30 -8.13 -4.09 -4.11
C TRP A 30 -9.52 -4.65 -3.86
N ASP A 31 -10.53 -4.04 -4.49
CA ASP A 31 -11.92 -4.43 -4.30
C ASP A 31 -12.25 -5.83 -4.85
N GLY A 32 -13.09 -6.56 -4.11
CA GLY A 32 -13.80 -7.74 -4.61
C GLY A 32 -13.59 -9.04 -3.83
N HIS A 33 -12.74 -9.06 -2.81
CA HIS A 33 -12.77 -10.07 -1.75
C HIS A 33 -13.41 -9.49 -0.49
N THR A 34 -14.08 -10.34 0.30
CA THR A 34 -14.68 -9.94 1.58
C THR A 34 -13.80 -10.26 2.79
N ASP A 35 -13.12 -11.42 2.79
CA ASP A 35 -12.19 -11.81 3.87
C ASP A 35 -11.10 -12.75 3.33
N ILE A 36 -9.84 -12.35 3.42
CA ILE A 36 -8.70 -13.03 2.76
C ILE A 36 -7.85 -13.75 3.82
N TYR A 37 -7.80 -15.08 3.75
CA TYR A 37 -7.00 -15.90 4.66
C TYR A 37 -5.62 -16.29 4.11
N ALA A 38 -5.37 -16.17 2.80
CA ALA A 38 -4.07 -16.51 2.20
C ALA A 38 -3.72 -15.66 0.97
N ILE A 39 -2.43 -15.37 0.81
CA ILE A 39 -1.85 -14.69 -0.36
C ILE A 39 -0.57 -15.40 -0.84
N ALA A 40 -0.30 -15.34 -2.14
CA ALA A 40 0.95 -15.79 -2.75
C ALA A 40 1.36 -14.83 -3.87
N VAL A 41 2.66 -14.47 -3.92
CA VAL A 41 3.23 -13.62 -4.98
C VAL A 41 4.10 -14.50 -5.88
N ASN A 42 4.07 -14.29 -7.20
CA ASN A 42 5.00 -15.01 -8.08
C ASN A 42 6.44 -14.51 -7.89
N PRO A 43 7.49 -15.32 -8.19
CA PRO A 43 8.88 -14.93 -7.95
C PRO A 43 9.36 -13.67 -8.69
N VAL A 44 8.64 -13.25 -9.74
CA VAL A 44 8.93 -12.06 -10.56
C VAL A 44 8.23 -10.80 -10.01
N GLY A 45 7.32 -10.93 -9.04
CA GLY A 45 6.60 -9.79 -8.46
C GLY A 45 5.60 -9.12 -9.42
N THR A 46 5.07 -9.85 -10.40
CA THR A 46 4.11 -9.34 -11.39
C THR A 46 2.66 -9.79 -11.14
N LEU A 47 2.49 -10.89 -10.39
CA LEU A 47 1.20 -11.51 -10.11
C LEU A 47 1.04 -11.81 -8.62
N VAL A 48 -0.17 -11.64 -8.13
CA VAL A 48 -0.61 -12.05 -6.78
C VAL A 48 -1.81 -12.97 -6.91
N ALA A 49 -1.83 -14.08 -6.19
CA ALA A 49 -3.02 -14.88 -5.93
C ALA A 49 -3.49 -14.63 -4.49
N SER A 50 -4.79 -14.48 -4.28
CA SER A 50 -5.42 -14.37 -2.95
C SER A 50 -6.59 -15.33 -2.83
N ALA A 51 -6.74 -15.98 -1.69
CA ALA A 51 -7.85 -16.90 -1.39
C ALA A 51 -8.73 -16.32 -0.26
N SER A 52 -10.05 -16.47 -0.41
CA SER A 52 -11.06 -15.78 0.41
C SER A 52 -12.24 -16.69 0.76
N ASP A 53 -12.89 -16.41 1.87
CA ASP A 53 -14.09 -17.11 2.35
C ASP A 53 -15.32 -16.89 1.44
N ASP A 54 -15.24 -15.92 0.51
CA ASP A 54 -16.20 -15.77 -0.60
C ASP A 54 -16.19 -16.92 -1.61
N LYS A 55 -15.38 -17.97 -1.37
CA LYS A 55 -15.24 -19.19 -2.18
C LYS A 55 -14.52 -18.96 -3.50
N HIS A 56 -13.80 -17.84 -3.62
CA HIS A 56 -12.97 -17.53 -4.77
C HIS A 56 -11.48 -17.37 -4.45
N VAL A 57 -10.67 -17.74 -5.43
CA VAL A 57 -9.27 -17.33 -5.52
C VAL A 57 -9.18 -16.30 -6.65
N ARG A 58 -8.69 -15.10 -6.37
CA ARG A 58 -8.46 -14.07 -7.40
C ARG A 58 -6.98 -14.05 -7.77
N LEU A 59 -6.71 -13.96 -9.07
CA LEU A 59 -5.38 -13.69 -9.61
C LEU A 59 -5.35 -12.23 -10.09
N TRP A 60 -4.37 -11.48 -9.62
CA TRP A 60 -4.22 -10.05 -9.85
C TRP A 60 -2.93 -9.72 -10.58
N ARG A 61 -2.97 -8.63 -11.34
CA ARG A 61 -1.81 -8.01 -11.97
C ARG A 61 -1.33 -6.86 -11.09
N LEU A 62 -0.07 -6.89 -10.67
CA LEU A 62 0.39 -5.98 -9.62
C LEU A 62 0.47 -4.51 -10.09
N TRP A 63 0.82 -4.25 -11.35
CA TRP A 63 1.13 -2.90 -11.85
C TRP A 63 -0.10 -2.02 -12.21
N ASP A 64 -1.26 -2.62 -12.50
CA ASP A 64 -2.53 -1.91 -12.70
C ASP A 64 -3.63 -2.35 -11.72
N ARG A 65 -3.29 -3.19 -10.72
CA ARG A 65 -4.19 -3.71 -9.67
C ARG A 65 -5.41 -4.46 -10.22
N ARG A 66 -5.39 -4.90 -11.48
CA ARG A 66 -6.54 -5.56 -12.11
C ARG A 66 -6.64 -7.04 -11.75
N THR A 67 -7.85 -7.52 -11.45
CA THR A 67 -8.16 -8.95 -11.47
C THR A 67 -8.00 -9.47 -12.90
N ILE A 68 -7.12 -10.46 -13.10
CA ILE A 68 -6.92 -11.16 -14.37
C ILE A 68 -7.89 -12.34 -14.50
N ALA A 69 -8.08 -13.07 -13.40
CA ALA A 69 -8.92 -14.26 -13.34
C ALA A 69 -9.53 -14.45 -11.95
N ILE A 70 -10.70 -15.10 -11.93
CA ILE A 70 -11.38 -15.53 -10.71
C ILE A 70 -11.58 -17.04 -10.84
N PHE A 71 -11.02 -17.78 -9.90
CA PHE A 71 -11.21 -19.22 -9.76
C PHE A 71 -12.19 -19.45 -8.62
N LYS A 72 -12.98 -20.52 -8.70
CA LYS A 72 -13.78 -20.99 -7.56
C LYS A 72 -12.97 -22.04 -6.81
N HIS A 73 -12.88 -21.91 -5.50
CA HIS A 73 -12.38 -22.99 -4.63
C HIS A 73 -13.56 -23.57 -3.83
N PHE A 74 -13.34 -24.74 -3.24
CA PHE A 74 -14.31 -25.38 -2.36
C PHE A 74 -13.67 -25.51 -1.00
N ASP A 75 -14.21 -24.76 -0.03
CA ASP A 75 -13.93 -24.99 1.37
C ASP A 75 -14.82 -26.14 1.89
N PRO A 76 -14.23 -27.26 2.35
CA PRO A 76 -14.98 -28.37 2.92
C PRO A 76 -15.48 -28.13 4.35
N SER A 77 -15.19 -26.98 5.00
CA SER A 77 -15.61 -26.72 6.39
C SER A 77 -16.99 -26.08 6.56
N GLY A 78 -17.79 -25.97 5.49
CA GLY A 78 -19.15 -25.40 5.49
C GLY A 78 -20.27 -26.40 5.79
#